data_AF-A0A955QNE6-F1
#
_entry.id   AF-A0A955QNE6-F1
#
_cell.length_a   1.000
_cell.length_b   1.000
_cell.length_c   1.000
_cell.angle_alpha   90.00
_cell.angle_beta   90.00
_cell.angle_gamma   90.00
#
_symmetry.space_group_name_H-M   'P 1'
#
loop_
_entity.id
_entity.type
_entity.pdbx_description
1 polymer ?
#
loop_
_entity_poly.entity_id
_entity_poly.type
_entity_poly.pdbx_seq_one_letter_code
_entity_poly.pdbx_strand_id
1 'polypeptide(L)'
;MQLLIQSGIQMVEIDVGRGRDVQGEEATTASLIPEPATYGEAVEIPVDEEAGRTGAPLAHEPLPLTDSEIRKRAGQLRMDMRQSLDDMFQGLKTGNALPMAAVHQVAERLIREVSDHPIILTEVMLLEHLEVYDKTLHAHVLDVAILSLLVGMHLDLPGTLLHELAVAGLLHDVGFLRLPANVVMNPVGDRTVSLPPVLRQHVNVGVALIRQHAKGSSLVHRLVGEHHECVDGSGFPRQLVADSISEGGQLLGLVDYFDELVSAWGSPNRMPPALALRRIFQEVRDGRFPSR
;
A
#
# COMPACT_ATOMS: atom_id res chain seq x y z
N MET A 1 -31.81 -14.98 11.46
CA MET A 1 -33.13 -14.88 10.80
C MET A 1 -33.42 -13.47 10.29
N GLN A 2 -33.11 -12.41 11.04
CA GLN A 2 -33.39 -11.01 10.66
C GLN A 2 -32.65 -10.54 9.38
N LEU A 3 -31.40 -10.98 9.18
CA LEU A 3 -30.63 -10.72 7.95
C LEU A 3 -31.27 -11.38 6.71
N LEU A 4 -31.83 -12.59 6.84
CA LEU A 4 -32.45 -13.31 5.71
C LEU A 4 -33.75 -12.64 5.25
N ILE A 5 -34.54 -12.14 6.20
CA ILE A 5 -35.80 -11.42 5.93
C ILE A 5 -35.52 -10.09 5.21
N GLN A 6 -34.46 -9.37 5.59
CA GLN A 6 -34.06 -8.11 4.94
C GLN A 6 -33.47 -8.30 3.53
N SER A 7 -33.08 -9.52 3.16
CA SER A 7 -32.60 -9.86 1.82
C SER A 7 -33.71 -10.29 0.85
N GLY A 8 -34.99 -10.24 1.26
CA GLY A 8 -36.13 -10.57 0.39
C GLY A 8 -36.37 -12.07 0.19
N ILE A 9 -35.69 -12.94 0.95
CA ILE A 9 -35.86 -14.39 0.89
C ILE A 9 -37.15 -14.77 1.63
N GLN A 10 -38.10 -15.33 0.89
CA GLN A 10 -39.45 -15.63 1.41
C GLN A 10 -39.58 -17.03 2.02
N MET A 11 -38.70 -17.96 1.65
CA MET A 11 -38.68 -19.32 2.19
C MET A 11 -37.25 -19.86 2.18
N VAL A 12 -36.89 -20.61 3.22
CA VAL A 12 -35.66 -21.41 3.29
C VAL A 12 -36.07 -22.83 3.65
N GLU A 13 -35.70 -23.78 2.80
CA GLU A 13 -35.92 -25.21 3.04
C GLU A 13 -34.56 -25.87 3.31
N ILE A 14 -34.46 -26.61 4.41
CA ILE A 14 -33.26 -27.31 4.81
C ILE A 14 -33.52 -28.81 4.62
N ASP A 15 -32.82 -29.42 3.66
CA ASP A 15 -32.82 -30.86 3.46
C ASP A 15 -31.96 -31.53 4.54
N VAL A 16 -32.64 -31.96 5.60
CA VAL A 16 -32.01 -32.66 6.74
C VAL A 16 -31.41 -34.01 6.36
N GLY A 17 -31.76 -34.59 5.21
CA GLY A 17 -31.17 -35.83 4.71
C GLY A 17 -29.76 -35.67 4.13
N ARG A 18 -29.31 -34.43 3.91
CA ARG A 18 -27.96 -34.10 3.41
C ARG A 18 -27.04 -33.50 4.47
N GLY A 19 -27.55 -33.30 5.68
CA GLY A 19 -26.76 -32.87 6.82
C GLY A 19 -25.83 -33.99 7.31
N ARG A 20 -24.59 -33.67 7.67
CA ARG A 20 -23.81 -34.52 8.56
C ARG A 20 -24.07 -34.07 9.98
N ASP A 21 -24.73 -34.91 10.77
CA ASP A 21 -24.85 -34.67 12.20
C ASP A 21 -23.45 -34.69 12.83
N VAL A 22 -23.12 -33.63 13.57
CA VAL A 22 -21.95 -33.61 14.45
C VAL A 22 -22.29 -34.45 15.67
N GLN A 23 -21.67 -35.62 15.79
CA GLN A 23 -21.81 -36.45 16.98
C GLN A 23 -21.13 -35.75 18.16
N GLY A 24 -21.98 -35.30 19.09
CA GLY A 24 -21.71 -35.09 20.52
C GLY A 24 -20.32 -34.60 20.90
N GLU A 25 -20.16 -33.28 20.94
CA GLU A 25 -19.53 -32.57 22.06
C GLU A 25 -20.14 -31.18 22.09
N GLU A 26 -20.59 -30.73 23.26
CA GLU A 26 -21.14 -29.39 23.46
C GLU A 26 -20.15 -28.37 22.89
N ALA A 27 -20.62 -27.50 22.01
CA ALA A 27 -19.82 -26.45 21.41
C ALA A 27 -19.36 -25.46 22.50
N THR A 28 -18.24 -25.77 23.16
CA THR A 28 -17.49 -24.78 23.91
C THR A 28 -16.91 -23.79 22.91
N THR A 29 -17.23 -22.52 23.09
CA THR A 29 -16.65 -21.36 22.40
C THR A 29 -15.15 -21.24 22.72
N ALA A 30 -14.34 -22.17 22.21
CA ALA A 30 -12.89 -22.06 22.25
C ALA A 30 -12.43 -21.24 21.04
N SER A 31 -11.91 -20.05 21.35
CA SER A 31 -11.28 -19.10 20.44
C SER A 31 -10.26 -19.79 19.54
N LEU A 32 -10.54 -19.85 18.23
CA LEU A 32 -9.57 -20.23 17.18
C LEU A 32 -8.76 -19.02 16.69
N ILE A 33 -8.45 -18.08 17.58
CA ILE A 33 -7.51 -16.98 17.30
C ILE A 33 -6.11 -17.51 17.65
N PRO A 34 -5.19 -17.67 16.68
CA PRO A 34 -3.79 -17.91 17.01
C PRO A 34 -3.25 -16.72 17.80
N GLU A 35 -2.55 -16.96 18.90
CA GLU A 35 -1.89 -15.88 19.65
C GLU A 35 -0.90 -15.11 18.74
N PRO A 36 -0.82 -13.78 18.87
CA PRO A 36 0.10 -12.97 18.08
C PRO A 36 1.54 -13.38 18.40
N ALA A 37 2.31 -13.70 17.36
CA ALA A 37 3.73 -13.99 17.50
C ALA A 37 4.46 -12.77 18.07
N THR A 38 5.17 -12.95 19.19
CA THR A 38 6.09 -11.95 19.74
C THR A 38 7.29 -11.82 18.81
N TYR A 39 7.35 -10.75 18.04
CA TYR A 39 8.54 -10.38 17.27
C TYR A 39 9.53 -9.71 18.23
N GLY A 40 10.77 -10.18 18.24
CA GLY A 40 11.82 -9.77 19.18
C GLY A 40 12.10 -8.27 19.20
N GLU A 41 12.82 -7.85 20.24
CA GLU A 41 13.23 -6.46 20.51
C GLU A 41 13.81 -5.75 19.28
N ALA A 42 13.61 -4.43 19.25
CA ALA A 42 14.14 -3.53 18.22
C ALA A 42 15.64 -3.77 18.04
N VAL A 43 16.01 -4.35 16.90
CA VAL A 43 17.42 -4.43 16.50
C VAL A 43 17.82 -3.04 16.03
N GLU A 44 18.62 -2.35 16.85
CA GLU A 44 19.37 -1.17 16.42
C GLU A 44 20.27 -1.59 15.26
N ILE A 45 19.97 -1.09 14.05
CA ILE A 45 20.87 -1.22 12.91
C ILE A 45 21.92 -0.13 13.08
N PRO A 46 23.23 -0.47 13.16
CA PRO A 46 24.28 0.54 13.14
C PRO A 46 24.17 1.31 11.83
N VAL A 47 23.85 2.60 11.93
CA VAL A 47 23.91 3.51 10.78
C VAL A 47 25.39 3.80 10.60
N ASP A 48 26.00 3.20 9.58
CA ASP A 48 27.40 3.46 9.23
C ASP A 48 27.46 4.89 8.66
N GLU A 49 27.79 5.87 9.51
CA GLU A 49 27.73 7.32 9.20
C GLU A 49 28.65 7.74 8.04
N GLU A 50 29.57 6.89 7.59
CA GLU A 50 30.53 7.20 6.51
C GLU A 50 30.24 6.52 5.17
N ALA A 51 29.25 5.62 5.07
CA ALA A 51 28.95 4.93 3.81
C ALA A 51 27.85 5.64 3.00
N GLY A 52 28.24 6.72 2.31
CA GLY A 52 27.52 7.18 1.12
C GLY A 52 26.52 8.32 1.34
N ARG A 53 27.02 9.48 1.78
CA ARG A 53 26.44 10.77 1.36
C ARG A 53 26.67 10.97 -0.14
N THR A 54 26.03 10.17 -0.98
CA THR A 54 25.84 10.56 -2.37
C THR A 54 24.61 11.44 -2.37
N GLY A 55 24.79 12.72 -2.03
CA GLY A 55 23.91 13.74 -2.58
C GLY A 55 24.03 13.60 -4.09
N ALA A 56 23.05 12.95 -4.72
CA ALA A 56 23.00 12.90 -6.16
C ALA A 56 22.87 14.36 -6.61
N PRO A 57 23.82 14.89 -7.41
CA PRO A 57 23.69 16.24 -7.88
C PRO A 57 22.42 16.27 -8.76
N LEU A 58 21.54 17.25 -8.54
CA LEU A 58 20.46 17.66 -9.45
C LEU A 58 21.03 18.21 -10.79
N ALA A 59 22.16 17.67 -11.27
CA ALA A 59 23.00 18.26 -12.30
C ALA A 59 23.09 17.34 -13.52
N HIS A 60 21.97 17.18 -14.18
CA HIS A 60 21.93 17.39 -15.62
C HIS A 60 20.61 18.10 -15.89
N GLU A 61 20.65 19.34 -16.38
CA GLU A 61 19.48 19.93 -17.01
C GLU A 61 19.21 19.07 -18.24
N PRO A 62 18.19 18.19 -18.22
CA PRO A 62 17.88 17.42 -19.39
C PRO A 62 17.41 18.41 -20.45
N LEU A 63 17.75 18.16 -21.72
CA LEU A 63 17.25 18.98 -22.83
C LEU A 63 15.75 19.25 -22.62
N PRO A 64 15.29 20.52 -22.70
CA PRO A 64 13.92 20.87 -22.34
C PRO A 64 12.96 20.09 -23.25
N LEU A 65 12.27 19.11 -22.67
CA LEU A 65 11.23 18.35 -23.33
C LEU A 65 10.04 19.29 -23.56
N THR A 66 9.42 19.19 -24.73
CA THR A 66 8.12 19.83 -24.96
C THR A 66 7.04 19.16 -24.12
N ASP A 67 5.97 19.87 -23.77
CA ASP A 67 4.83 19.29 -23.05
C ASP A 67 4.25 18.03 -23.73
N SER A 68 4.32 17.98 -25.07
CA SER A 68 3.89 16.82 -25.86
C SER A 68 4.80 15.61 -25.64
N GLU A 69 6.11 15.83 -25.58
CA GLU A 69 7.10 14.76 -25.31
C GLU A 69 7.01 14.28 -23.86
N ILE A 70 6.81 15.19 -22.91
CA ILE A 70 6.56 14.87 -21.49
C ILE A 70 5.33 13.98 -21.39
N ARG A 71 4.18 14.41 -21.94
CA ARG A 71 2.93 13.63 -21.94
C ARG A 71 3.10 12.26 -22.58
N LYS A 72 3.76 12.20 -23.74
CA LYS A 72 3.98 10.93 -24.45
C LYS A 72 4.86 9.97 -23.64
N ARG A 73 5.95 10.47 -23.06
CA ARG A 73 6.86 9.65 -22.26
C ARG A 73 6.22 9.21 -20.95
N ALA A 74 5.48 10.09 -20.28
CA ALA A 74 4.69 9.77 -19.10
C ALA A 74 3.65 8.69 -19.41
N GLY A 75 2.91 8.82 -20.52
CA GLY A 75 1.92 7.83 -20.95
C GLY A 75 2.54 6.45 -21.19
N GLN A 76 3.66 6.40 -21.91
CA GLN A 76 4.37 5.15 -22.16
C GLN A 76 4.90 4.53 -20.86
N LEU A 77 5.50 5.35 -19.99
CA LEU A 77 6.03 4.89 -18.71
C LEU A 77 4.93 4.28 -17.84
N ARG A 78 3.79 4.96 -17.71
CA ARG A 78 2.64 4.46 -16.93
C ARG A 78 2.10 3.16 -17.51
N MET A 79 1.94 3.08 -18.83
CA MET A 79 1.47 1.85 -19.50
C MET A 79 2.39 0.66 -19.23
N ASP A 80 3.72 0.84 -19.38
CA ASP A 80 4.69 -0.23 -19.16
C ASP A 80 4.70 -0.71 -17.69
N MET A 81 4.61 0.23 -16.75
CA MET A 81 4.59 -0.06 -15.31
C MET A 81 3.31 -0.78 -14.92
N ARG A 82 2.16 -0.32 -15.43
CA ARG A 82 0.87 -0.99 -15.23
C ARG A 82 0.90 -2.41 -15.76
N GLN A 83 1.44 -2.64 -16.96
CA GLN A 83 1.57 -3.99 -17.52
C GLN A 83 2.46 -4.90 -16.64
N SER A 84 3.58 -4.37 -16.14
CA SER A 84 4.48 -5.12 -15.26
C SER A 84 3.78 -5.51 -13.94
N LEU A 85 2.98 -4.60 -13.38
CA LEU A 85 2.17 -4.86 -12.18
C LEU A 85 1.03 -5.85 -12.46
N ASP A 86 0.34 -5.73 -13.60
CA ASP A 86 -0.71 -6.64 -14.04
C ASP A 86 -0.16 -8.08 -14.15
N ASP A 87 0.98 -8.27 -14.82
CA ASP A 87 1.62 -9.58 -14.99
C ASP A 87 2.01 -10.18 -13.62
N MET A 88 2.57 -9.35 -12.74
CA MET A 88 2.90 -9.76 -11.37
C MET A 88 1.67 -10.19 -10.58
N PHE A 89 0.60 -9.38 -10.56
CA PHE A 89 -0.60 -9.66 -9.79
C PHE A 89 -1.33 -10.90 -10.33
N GLN A 90 -1.35 -11.10 -11.65
CA GLN A 90 -1.92 -12.32 -12.25
C GLN A 90 -1.11 -13.57 -11.89
N GLY A 91 0.23 -13.47 -11.88
CA GLY A 91 1.08 -14.54 -11.39
C GLY A 91 0.75 -14.92 -9.95
N LEU A 92 0.62 -13.92 -9.06
CA LEU A 92 0.27 -14.16 -7.66
C LEU A 92 -1.10 -14.83 -7.49
N LYS A 93 -2.12 -14.34 -8.23
CA LYS A 93 -3.47 -14.91 -8.20
C LYS A 93 -3.51 -16.38 -8.64
N THR A 94 -2.67 -16.76 -9.60
CA THR A 94 -2.56 -18.15 -10.08
C THR A 94 -1.66 -19.03 -9.20
N GLY A 95 -1.10 -18.49 -8.12
CA GLY A 95 -0.31 -19.23 -7.14
C GLY A 95 1.20 -19.21 -7.39
N ASN A 96 1.67 -18.43 -8.37
CA ASN A 96 3.10 -18.24 -8.58
C ASN A 96 3.72 -17.44 -7.42
N ALA A 97 5.02 -17.61 -7.25
CA ALA A 97 5.82 -16.83 -6.30
C ALA A 97 5.83 -15.34 -6.69
N LEU A 98 5.99 -14.46 -5.70
CA LEU A 98 6.18 -13.04 -5.90
C LEU A 98 7.46 -12.79 -6.72
N PRO A 99 7.39 -12.17 -7.92
CA PRO A 99 8.54 -11.97 -8.80
C PRO A 99 9.39 -10.78 -8.32
N MET A 100 10.08 -10.93 -7.19
CA MET A 100 10.86 -9.84 -6.55
C MET A 100 11.84 -9.16 -7.50
N ALA A 101 12.49 -9.90 -8.41
CA ALA A 101 13.40 -9.32 -9.39
C ALA A 101 12.69 -8.29 -10.31
N ALA A 102 11.45 -8.58 -10.72
CA ALA A 102 10.65 -7.65 -11.53
C ALA A 102 10.23 -6.42 -10.70
N VAL A 103 9.86 -6.60 -9.42
CA VAL A 103 9.54 -5.49 -8.51
C VAL A 103 10.72 -4.54 -8.39
N HIS A 104 11.92 -5.06 -8.13
CA HIS A 104 13.14 -4.26 -8.05
C HIS A 104 13.44 -3.54 -9.36
N GLN A 105 13.26 -4.18 -10.51
CA GLN A 105 13.44 -3.52 -11.81
C GLN A 105 12.46 -2.35 -12.03
N VAL A 106 11.20 -2.49 -11.60
CA VAL A 106 10.21 -1.41 -11.66
C VAL A 106 10.60 -0.27 -10.71
N ALA A 107 10.99 -0.59 -9.47
CA ALA A 107 11.45 0.39 -8.49
C ALA A 107 12.68 1.18 -8.97
N GLU A 108 13.71 0.49 -9.47
CA GLU A 108 14.89 1.14 -10.03
C GLU A 108 14.56 2.02 -11.24
N ARG A 109 13.60 1.59 -12.08
CA ARG A 109 13.13 2.40 -13.21
C ARG A 109 12.45 3.67 -12.71
N LEU A 110 11.58 3.59 -11.70
CA LEU A 110 10.95 4.76 -11.09
C LEU A 110 12.00 5.74 -10.56
N ILE A 111 12.96 5.26 -9.77
CA ILE A 111 14.02 6.09 -9.18
C ILE A 111 14.82 6.83 -10.26
N ARG A 112 15.22 6.11 -11.32
CA ARG A 112 15.93 6.73 -12.46
C ARG A 112 15.09 7.82 -13.12
N GLU A 113 13.82 7.54 -13.41
CA GLU A 113 12.95 8.51 -14.09
C GLU A 113 12.66 9.74 -13.21
N VAL A 114 12.44 9.57 -11.90
CA VAL A 114 12.27 10.71 -10.97
C VAL A 114 13.56 11.55 -10.89
N SER A 115 14.72 10.89 -10.87
CA SER A 115 16.02 11.56 -10.78
C SER A 115 16.36 12.35 -12.05
N ASP A 116 16.11 11.76 -13.21
CA ASP A 116 16.46 12.37 -14.50
C ASP A 116 15.42 13.39 -14.95
N HIS A 117 14.12 13.14 -14.69
CA HIS A 117 13.02 13.95 -15.22
C HIS A 117 11.82 13.97 -14.27
N PRO A 118 11.89 14.65 -13.11
CA PRO A 118 10.82 14.63 -12.11
C PRO A 118 9.46 15.10 -12.65
N ILE A 119 9.46 16.00 -13.65
CA ILE A 119 8.23 16.47 -14.30
C ILE A 119 7.46 15.38 -15.05
N ILE A 120 8.14 14.33 -15.53
CA ILE A 120 7.49 13.20 -16.20
C ILE A 120 6.66 12.41 -15.19
N LEU A 121 7.17 12.24 -13.96
CA LEU A 121 6.48 11.48 -12.92
C LEU A 121 5.29 12.25 -12.35
N THR A 122 5.39 13.57 -12.23
CA THR A 122 4.22 14.39 -11.93
C THR A 122 3.17 14.29 -13.04
N GLU A 123 3.58 14.23 -14.32
CA GLU A 123 2.64 14.03 -15.42
C GLU A 123 2.03 12.61 -15.41
N VAL A 124 2.80 11.57 -15.04
CA VAL A 124 2.30 10.18 -14.89
C VAL A 124 1.12 10.13 -13.92
N MET A 125 1.16 10.90 -12.85
CA MET A 125 0.04 11.02 -11.91
C MET A 125 -1.15 11.79 -12.51
N LEU A 126 -0.88 12.85 -13.29
CA LEU A 126 -1.91 13.69 -13.91
C LEU A 126 -2.71 13.00 -15.02
N LEU A 127 -2.14 12.01 -15.70
CA LEU A 127 -2.78 11.33 -16.82
C LEU A 127 -4.11 10.65 -16.47
N GLU A 128 -4.30 10.19 -15.23
CA GLU A 128 -5.57 9.59 -14.79
C GLU A 128 -6.63 10.61 -14.37
N HIS A 129 -6.22 11.84 -14.08
CA HIS A 129 -7.14 12.90 -13.67
C HIS A 129 -7.95 13.48 -14.85
N LEU A 130 -7.57 13.19 -16.10
CA LEU A 130 -8.09 13.89 -17.27
C LEU A 130 -9.29 13.21 -17.97
N GLU A 131 -9.48 11.89 -17.90
CA GLU A 131 -10.61 11.24 -18.62
C GLU A 131 -11.39 10.18 -17.80
N VAL A 132 -10.73 9.25 -17.09
CA VAL A 132 -11.38 8.28 -16.18
C VAL A 132 -10.35 7.85 -15.13
N TYR A 133 -10.63 8.09 -13.85
CA TYR A 133 -9.77 7.62 -12.75
C TYR A 133 -9.65 6.09 -12.78
N ASP A 134 -8.43 5.55 -12.79
CA ASP A 134 -8.21 4.10 -12.69
C ASP A 134 -8.39 3.67 -11.23
N LYS A 135 -9.47 2.93 -10.94
CA LYS A 135 -9.82 2.48 -9.58
C LYS A 135 -9.16 1.14 -9.22
N THR A 136 -8.09 0.77 -9.90
CA THR A 136 -7.42 -0.51 -9.69
C THR A 136 -6.36 -0.40 -8.60
N LEU A 137 -6.09 -1.55 -7.96
CA LEU A 137 -4.98 -1.66 -7.03
C LEU A 137 -3.63 -1.34 -7.69
N HIS A 138 -3.47 -1.64 -8.98
CA HIS A 138 -2.23 -1.38 -9.71
C HIS A 138 -1.93 0.12 -9.82
N ALA A 139 -2.95 0.94 -10.09
CA ALA A 139 -2.80 2.38 -10.13
C ALA A 139 -2.40 2.92 -8.75
N HIS A 140 -3.12 2.50 -7.70
CA HIS A 140 -2.85 2.91 -6.33
C HIS A 140 -1.41 2.60 -5.88
N VAL A 141 -0.94 1.35 -6.01
CA VAL A 141 0.42 1.00 -5.56
C VAL A 141 1.51 1.71 -6.38
N LEU A 142 1.24 2.02 -7.65
CA LEU A 142 2.14 2.79 -8.49
C LEU A 142 2.21 4.25 -8.05
N ASP A 143 1.06 4.87 -7.81
CA ASP A 143 0.96 6.28 -7.41
C ASP A 143 1.54 6.49 -6.01
N VAL A 144 1.30 5.58 -5.06
CA VAL A 144 1.92 5.58 -3.73
C VAL A 144 3.45 5.44 -3.83
N ALA A 145 3.97 4.56 -4.69
CA ALA A 145 5.40 4.41 -4.89
C ALA A 145 6.05 5.69 -5.48
N ILE A 146 5.40 6.30 -6.48
CA ILE A 146 5.85 7.55 -7.11
C ILE A 146 5.86 8.69 -6.09
N LEU A 147 4.77 8.88 -5.36
CA LEU A 147 4.65 9.94 -4.35
C LEU A 147 5.67 9.76 -3.22
N SER A 148 5.86 8.52 -2.75
CA SER A 148 6.85 8.21 -1.71
C SER A 148 8.26 8.56 -2.15
N LEU A 149 8.61 8.32 -3.43
CA LEU A 149 9.89 8.72 -3.99
C LEU A 149 10.03 10.24 -4.09
N LEU A 150 9.01 10.94 -4.59
CA LEU A 150 9.02 12.40 -4.73
C LEU A 150 9.21 13.08 -3.37
N VAL A 151 8.43 12.66 -2.36
CA VAL A 151 8.54 13.20 -1.00
C VAL A 151 9.86 12.78 -0.35
N GLY A 152 10.26 11.52 -0.47
CA GLY A 152 11.52 11.04 0.09
C GLY A 152 12.74 11.75 -0.48
N MET A 153 12.76 12.05 -1.77
CA MET A 153 13.83 12.83 -2.40
C MET A 153 13.82 14.29 -1.93
N HIS A 154 12.63 14.88 -1.71
CA HIS A 154 12.52 16.22 -1.14
C HIS A 154 13.03 16.29 0.31
N LEU A 155 12.94 15.19 1.05
CA LEU A 155 13.47 15.04 2.41
C LEU A 155 14.94 14.61 2.45
N ASP A 156 15.63 14.57 1.29
CA ASP A 156 17.02 14.13 1.17
C ASP A 156 17.30 12.72 1.75
N LEU A 157 16.32 11.82 1.66
CA LEU A 157 16.49 10.44 2.12
C LEU A 157 17.58 9.70 1.31
N PRO A 158 18.37 8.82 1.95
CA PRO A 158 19.45 8.11 1.26
C PRO A 158 18.90 7.21 0.16
N GLY A 159 19.67 7.06 -0.94
CA GLY A 159 19.24 6.29 -2.12
C GLY A 159 18.87 4.83 -1.81
N THR A 160 19.49 4.23 -0.81
CA THR A 160 19.12 2.89 -0.32
C THR A 160 17.70 2.89 0.27
N LEU A 161 17.36 3.87 1.11
CA LEU A 161 16.01 4.02 1.67
C LEU A 161 14.97 4.35 0.60
N LEU A 162 15.30 5.21 -0.38
CA LEU A 162 14.42 5.50 -1.52
C LEU A 162 14.06 4.24 -2.31
N HIS A 163 15.05 3.37 -2.54
CA HIS A 163 14.81 2.10 -3.21
C HIS A 163 13.90 1.17 -2.41
N GLU A 164 14.13 1.03 -1.11
CA GLU A 164 13.28 0.21 -0.25
C GLU A 164 11.86 0.79 -0.12
N LEU A 165 11.72 2.12 -0.08
CA LEU A 165 10.44 2.82 -0.12
C LEU A 165 9.70 2.57 -1.43
N ALA A 166 10.37 2.62 -2.59
CA ALA A 166 9.74 2.31 -3.87
C ALA A 166 9.26 0.86 -3.92
N VAL A 167 10.09 -0.10 -3.48
CA VAL A 167 9.71 -1.52 -3.42
C VAL A 167 8.54 -1.72 -2.45
N ALA A 168 8.58 -1.10 -1.26
CA ALA A 168 7.49 -1.18 -0.29
C ALA A 168 6.20 -0.54 -0.83
N GLY A 169 6.28 0.61 -1.50
CA GLY A 169 5.15 1.28 -2.14
C GLY A 169 4.46 0.40 -3.20
N LEU A 170 5.23 -0.32 -4.01
CA LEU A 170 4.67 -1.26 -5.00
C LEU A 170 4.04 -2.52 -4.38
N LEU A 171 4.32 -2.82 -3.11
CA LEU A 171 3.94 -4.07 -2.44
C LEU A 171 3.06 -3.89 -1.19
N HIS A 172 2.86 -2.69 -0.68
CA HIS A 172 2.23 -2.45 0.62
C HIS A 172 0.85 -3.13 0.73
N ASP A 173 0.07 -3.04 -0.36
CA ASP A 173 -1.27 -3.58 -0.48
C ASP A 173 -1.36 -4.97 -1.16
N VAL A 174 -0.23 -5.63 -1.44
CA VAL A 174 -0.22 -6.92 -2.17
C VAL A 174 -1.04 -8.01 -1.48
N GLY A 175 -1.24 -7.90 -0.16
CA GLY A 175 -2.05 -8.82 0.62
C GLY A 175 -3.54 -8.83 0.23
N PHE A 176 -4.07 -7.75 -0.36
CA PHE A 176 -5.45 -7.72 -0.86
C PHE A 176 -5.69 -8.81 -1.92
N LEU A 177 -4.68 -9.21 -2.67
CA LEU A 177 -4.76 -10.26 -3.70
C LEU A 177 -5.07 -11.65 -3.13
N ARG A 178 -4.89 -11.85 -1.83
CA ARG A 178 -5.18 -13.11 -1.12
C ARG A 178 -6.44 -13.03 -0.27
N LEU A 179 -7.10 -11.88 -0.20
CA LEU A 179 -8.38 -11.73 0.47
C LEU A 179 -9.53 -12.07 -0.49
N PRO A 180 -10.72 -12.44 0.04
CA PRO A 180 -11.88 -12.75 -0.79
C PRO A 180 -12.29 -11.55 -1.66
N ALA A 181 -12.31 -11.73 -2.99
CA ALA A 181 -12.52 -10.65 -3.95
C ALA A 181 -13.85 -9.90 -3.75
N ASN A 182 -14.92 -10.59 -3.32
CA ASN A 182 -16.21 -9.97 -3.03
C ASN A 182 -16.15 -8.94 -1.89
N VAL A 183 -15.24 -9.14 -0.93
CA VAL A 183 -15.03 -8.23 0.21
C VAL A 183 -14.15 -7.05 -0.19
N VAL A 184 -13.15 -7.29 -1.04
CA VAL A 184 -12.23 -6.24 -1.53
C VAL A 184 -12.92 -5.30 -2.53
N MET A 185 -13.73 -5.85 -3.44
CA MET A 185 -14.36 -5.07 -4.52
C MET A 185 -15.66 -4.36 -4.10
N ASN A 186 -16.34 -4.86 -3.05
CA ASN A 186 -17.54 -4.24 -2.51
C ASN A 186 -17.38 -3.99 -0.99
N PRO A 187 -16.42 -3.14 -0.59
CA PRO A 187 -16.25 -2.84 0.82
C PRO A 187 -17.51 -2.15 1.35
N VAL A 188 -17.98 -2.59 2.51
CA VAL A 188 -19.07 -1.91 3.20
C VAL A 188 -18.51 -0.67 3.89
N GLY A 189 -18.94 0.52 3.46
CA GLY A 189 -18.53 1.80 4.06
C GLY A 189 -17.34 2.47 3.37
N ASP A 190 -16.87 3.56 3.97
CA ASP A 190 -15.77 4.39 3.47
C ASP A 190 -14.43 3.93 4.08
N ARG A 191 -13.50 3.41 3.25
CA ARG A 191 -12.20 2.91 3.71
C ARG A 191 -11.35 3.98 4.41
N THR A 192 -11.57 5.26 4.09
CA THR A 192 -10.82 6.39 4.68
C THR A 192 -11.20 6.70 6.15
N VAL A 193 -12.30 6.12 6.63
CA VAL A 193 -12.79 6.29 8.00
C VAL A 193 -12.39 5.11 8.88
N SER A 194 -12.65 3.89 8.41
CA SER A 194 -12.19 2.67 9.08
C SER A 194 -12.31 1.48 8.15
N LEU A 195 -11.19 0.81 7.94
CA LEU A 195 -11.15 -0.45 7.20
C LEU A 195 -11.80 -1.58 8.01
N PRO A 196 -12.72 -2.39 7.43
CA PRO A 196 -13.28 -3.57 8.09
C PRO A 196 -12.19 -4.54 8.60
N PRO A 197 -12.38 -5.23 9.75
CA PRO A 197 -11.34 -6.09 10.34
C PRO A 197 -10.77 -7.15 9.38
N VAL A 198 -11.62 -7.71 8.51
CA VAL A 198 -11.18 -8.67 7.48
C VAL A 198 -10.26 -8.05 6.44
N LEU A 199 -10.50 -6.79 6.06
CA LEU A 199 -9.67 -6.09 5.10
C LEU A 199 -8.35 -5.64 5.73
N ARG A 200 -8.31 -5.31 7.04
CA ARG A 200 -7.05 -5.02 7.76
C ARG A 200 -6.03 -6.16 7.73
N GLN A 201 -6.48 -7.39 7.47
CA GLN A 201 -5.57 -8.53 7.35
C GLN A 201 -4.63 -8.44 6.13
N HIS A 202 -4.92 -7.58 5.14
CA HIS A 202 -4.04 -7.43 3.98
C HIS A 202 -2.60 -7.08 4.39
N VAL A 203 -2.39 -6.31 5.47
CA VAL A 203 -1.05 -5.96 5.97
C VAL A 203 -0.29 -7.23 6.35
N ASN A 204 -0.84 -8.02 7.27
CA ASN A 204 -0.20 -9.25 7.75
C ASN A 204 -0.02 -10.28 6.64
N VAL A 205 -1.01 -10.40 5.75
CA VAL A 205 -0.95 -11.29 4.60
C VAL A 205 0.11 -10.84 3.60
N GLY A 206 0.23 -9.54 3.33
CA GLY A 206 1.26 -8.94 2.48
C GLY A 206 2.66 -9.21 3.04
N VAL A 207 2.88 -8.92 4.32
CA VAL A 207 4.15 -9.22 5.01
C VAL A 207 4.49 -10.71 4.92
N ALA A 208 3.51 -11.61 5.11
CA ALA A 208 3.73 -13.04 5.00
C ALA A 208 4.10 -13.48 3.56
N LEU A 209 3.44 -12.93 2.54
CA LEU A 209 3.75 -13.20 1.13
C LEU A 209 5.17 -12.77 0.78
N ILE A 210 5.56 -11.57 1.20
CA ILE A 210 6.90 -11.06 0.93
C ILE A 210 7.94 -11.94 1.65
N ARG A 211 7.72 -12.29 2.92
CA ARG A 211 8.63 -13.17 3.68
C ARG A 211 8.83 -14.56 3.06
N GLN A 212 7.78 -15.14 2.48
CA GLN A 212 7.85 -16.47 1.87
C GLN A 212 8.69 -16.50 0.59
N HIS A 213 8.77 -15.38 -0.13
CA HIS A 213 9.34 -15.33 -1.47
C HIS A 213 10.56 -14.43 -1.58
N ALA A 214 10.84 -13.65 -0.54
CA ALA A 214 11.95 -12.73 -0.54
C ALA A 214 13.08 -13.24 0.36
N LYS A 215 14.29 -13.30 -0.21
CA LYS A 215 15.51 -12.91 0.52
C LYS A 215 15.52 -11.39 0.75
N GLY A 216 14.35 -10.82 1.01
CA GLY A 216 14.04 -9.41 0.90
C GLY A 216 14.63 -8.65 2.06
N SER A 217 14.89 -7.38 1.80
CA SER A 217 15.29 -6.43 2.83
C SER A 217 14.33 -6.51 4.01
N SER A 218 14.88 -6.69 5.22
CA SER A 218 14.11 -6.61 6.46
C SER A 218 13.35 -5.29 6.56
N LEU A 219 13.86 -4.25 5.90
CA LEU A 219 13.24 -2.94 5.83
C LEU A 219 11.93 -2.98 5.04
N VAL A 220 11.86 -3.58 3.84
CA VAL A 220 10.60 -3.68 3.07
C VAL A 220 9.52 -4.38 3.89
N HIS A 221 9.86 -5.47 4.58
CA HIS A 221 8.89 -6.14 5.47
C HIS A 221 8.37 -5.22 6.57
N ARG A 222 9.25 -4.39 7.13
CA ARG A 222 8.91 -3.43 8.18
C ARG A 222 8.00 -2.34 7.62
N LEU A 223 8.37 -1.72 6.51
CA LEU A 223 7.60 -0.65 5.86
C LEU A 223 6.19 -1.13 5.48
N VAL A 224 6.10 -2.29 4.83
CA VAL A 224 4.80 -2.91 4.51
C VAL A 224 4.04 -3.29 5.78
N GLY A 225 4.69 -3.65 6.88
CA GLY A 225 4.00 -3.90 8.15
C GLY A 225 3.56 -2.64 8.91
N GLU A 226 4.03 -1.46 8.50
CA GLU A 226 3.87 -0.19 9.23
C GLU A 226 2.99 0.84 8.51
N HIS A 227 2.64 0.63 7.22
CA HIS A 227 1.96 1.65 6.40
C HIS A 227 0.56 2.06 6.90
N HIS A 228 -0.09 1.28 7.78
CA HIS A 228 -1.34 1.67 8.44
C HIS A 228 -1.21 1.96 9.94
N GLU A 229 0.02 2.01 10.46
CA GLU A 229 0.28 2.49 11.83
C GLU A 229 0.15 4.02 11.87
N CYS A 230 -0.28 4.55 13.01
CA CYS A 230 -0.44 6.00 13.21
C CYS A 230 0.32 6.41 14.47
N VAL A 231 0.89 7.61 14.49
CA VAL A 231 1.77 8.10 15.56
C VAL A 231 1.07 8.10 16.93
N ASP A 232 -0.25 8.32 16.95
CA ASP A 232 -1.11 8.31 18.14
C ASP A 232 -1.55 6.91 18.61
N GLY A 233 -1.14 5.84 17.91
CA GLY A 233 -1.53 4.45 18.22
C GLY A 233 -2.91 4.05 17.70
N SER A 234 -3.61 4.92 16.97
CA SER A 234 -4.93 4.61 16.39
C SER A 234 -4.88 3.67 15.18
N GLY A 235 -3.67 3.43 14.64
CA GLY A 235 -3.42 2.61 13.47
C GLY A 235 -3.54 1.10 13.71
N PHE A 236 -3.06 0.31 12.76
CA PHE A 236 -3.05 -1.16 12.81
C PHE A 236 -1.91 -1.71 11.92
N PRO A 237 -1.50 -2.99 12.06
CA PRO A 237 -2.06 -4.05 12.91
C PRO A 237 -1.54 -4.09 14.35
N ARG A 238 -0.41 -3.46 14.66
CA ARG A 238 0.27 -3.54 15.96
C ARG A 238 -0.04 -2.36 16.88
N GLN A 239 -0.65 -1.29 16.38
CA GLN A 239 -0.98 -0.09 17.16
C GLN A 239 0.29 0.56 17.73
N LEU A 240 1.30 0.69 16.88
CA LEU A 240 2.56 1.33 17.25
C LEU A 240 2.36 2.82 17.53
N VAL A 241 3.25 3.38 18.35
CA VAL A 241 3.22 4.80 18.70
C VAL A 241 4.55 5.46 18.37
N ALA A 242 4.47 6.68 17.81
CA ALA A 242 5.59 7.57 17.52
C ALA A 242 6.84 6.84 17.00
N ASP A 243 7.94 6.89 17.75
CA ASP A 243 9.27 6.39 17.39
C ASP A 243 9.33 4.85 17.20
N SER A 244 8.26 4.13 17.53
CA SER A 244 8.13 2.70 17.21
C SER A 244 7.88 2.45 15.71
N ILE A 245 7.39 3.47 15.00
CA ILE A 245 7.16 3.45 13.55
C ILE A 245 8.40 4.02 12.87
N SER A 246 9.00 3.28 11.93
CA SER A 246 10.15 3.78 11.18
C SER A 246 9.81 5.03 10.36
N GLU A 247 10.80 5.89 10.11
CA GLU A 247 10.65 7.08 9.27
C GLU A 247 10.03 6.74 7.90
N GLY A 248 10.54 5.70 7.24
CA GLY A 248 9.97 5.23 5.98
C GLY A 248 8.53 4.70 6.13
N GLY A 249 8.18 4.10 7.27
CA GLY A 249 6.83 3.59 7.54
C GLY A 249 5.84 4.73 7.74
N GLN A 250 6.24 5.77 8.47
CA GLN A 250 5.45 7.00 8.64
C GLN A 250 5.24 7.73 7.31
N LEU A 251 6.29 7.84 6.49
CA LEU A 251 6.19 8.44 5.16
C LEU A 251 5.26 7.63 4.25
N LEU A 252 5.47 6.32 4.16
CA LEU A 252 4.67 5.44 3.32
C LEU A 252 3.19 5.49 3.73
N GLY A 253 2.89 5.43 5.03
CA GLY A 253 1.51 5.51 5.51
C GLY A 253 0.85 6.87 5.30
N LEU A 254 1.60 7.96 5.40
CA LEU A 254 1.09 9.30 5.09
C LEU A 254 0.76 9.44 3.60
N VAL A 255 1.62 8.92 2.73
CA VAL A 255 1.44 8.96 1.27
C VAL A 255 0.30 8.05 0.83
N ASP A 256 0.23 6.83 1.37
CA ASP A 256 -0.88 5.91 1.17
C ASP A 256 -2.22 6.56 1.55
N TYR A 257 -2.28 7.15 2.74
CA TYR A 257 -3.48 7.85 3.20
C TYR A 257 -3.86 9.04 2.32
N PHE A 258 -2.88 9.80 1.83
CA PHE A 258 -3.15 10.87 0.86
C PHE A 258 -3.75 10.31 -0.43
N ASP A 259 -3.16 9.26 -1.00
CA ASP A 259 -3.68 8.64 -2.22
C ASP A 259 -5.10 8.11 -2.01
N GLU A 260 -5.38 7.37 -0.93
CA GLU A 260 -6.73 6.87 -0.61
C GLU A 260 -7.78 8.00 -0.50
N LEU A 261 -7.38 9.20 -0.08
CA LEU A 261 -8.28 10.36 -0.01
C LEU A 261 -8.56 10.98 -1.39
N VAL A 262 -7.57 11.05 -2.29
CA VAL A 262 -7.70 11.76 -3.57
C VAL A 262 -8.04 10.85 -4.75
N SER A 263 -7.63 9.58 -4.65
CA SER A 263 -7.93 8.55 -5.62
C SER A 263 -9.30 7.95 -5.35
N ALA A 264 -9.75 7.09 -6.25
CA ALA A 264 -10.99 6.34 -6.09
C ALA A 264 -10.73 4.87 -5.71
N TRP A 265 -9.49 4.56 -5.31
CA TRP A 265 -9.15 3.28 -4.70
C TRP A 265 -9.77 3.22 -3.30
N GLY A 266 -10.68 2.28 -3.09
CA GLY A 266 -11.23 2.00 -1.76
C GLY A 266 -12.23 3.00 -1.18
N SER A 267 -12.31 4.25 -1.66
CA SER A 267 -13.35 5.21 -1.26
C SER A 267 -14.26 5.61 -2.43
N PRO A 268 -15.59 5.54 -2.25
CA PRO A 268 -16.53 6.16 -3.19
C PRO A 268 -16.54 7.69 -3.08
N ASN A 269 -16.03 8.26 -1.97
CA ASN A 269 -16.09 9.68 -1.63
C ASN A 269 -14.71 10.35 -1.78
N ARG A 270 -14.20 10.39 -3.00
CA ARG A 270 -12.93 11.06 -3.30
C ARG A 270 -12.95 12.53 -2.89
N MET A 271 -11.81 13.02 -2.45
CA MET A 271 -11.59 14.39 -2.01
C MET A 271 -10.71 15.14 -3.02
N PRO A 272 -11.05 16.39 -3.40
CA PRO A 272 -10.13 17.25 -4.11
C PRO A 272 -8.78 17.36 -3.36
N PRO A 273 -7.62 17.37 -4.04
CA PRO A 273 -6.31 17.37 -3.38
C PRO A 273 -6.14 18.45 -2.31
N ALA A 274 -6.64 19.67 -2.55
CA ALA A 274 -6.58 20.75 -1.56
C ALA A 274 -7.34 20.45 -0.26
N LEU A 275 -8.46 19.72 -0.35
CA LEU A 275 -9.21 19.29 0.83
C LEU A 275 -8.53 18.11 1.53
N ALA A 276 -7.92 17.18 0.78
CA ALA A 276 -7.14 16.08 1.35
C ALA A 276 -5.94 16.61 2.15
N LEU A 277 -5.20 17.58 1.59
CA LEU A 277 -4.11 18.26 2.28
C LEU A 277 -4.59 18.98 3.55
N ARG A 278 -5.75 19.68 3.49
CA ARG A 278 -6.34 20.31 4.67
C ARG A 278 -6.65 19.27 5.76
N ARG A 279 -7.21 18.12 5.39
CA ARG A 279 -7.53 17.03 6.34
C ARG A 279 -6.26 16.47 6.97
N ILE A 280 -5.27 16.12 6.16
CA ILE A 280 -3.97 15.65 6.65
C ILE A 280 -3.33 16.66 7.59
N PHE A 281 -3.34 17.96 7.24
CA PHE A 281 -2.81 19.01 8.10
C PHE A 281 -3.52 19.09 9.46
N GLN A 282 -4.84 18.87 9.49
CA GLN A 282 -5.60 18.79 10.75
C GLN A 282 -5.20 17.54 11.54
N GLU A 283 -5.12 16.37 10.91
CA GLU A 283 -4.78 15.12 11.57
C GLU A 283 -3.32 15.08 12.08
N VAL A 284 -2.39 15.77 11.42
CA VAL A 284 -1.02 16.03 11.94
C VAL A 284 -1.08 16.87 13.22
N ARG A 285 -1.93 17.91 13.27
CA ARG A 285 -2.10 18.74 14.48
C ARG A 285 -2.75 17.97 15.63
N ASP A 286 -3.60 17.01 15.31
CA ASP A 286 -4.25 16.13 16.27
C ASP A 286 -3.31 14.98 16.72
N GLY A 287 -2.12 14.86 16.12
CA GLY A 287 -1.07 13.92 16.52
C GLY A 287 -1.13 12.55 15.84
N ARG A 288 -2.02 12.37 14.85
CA ARG A 288 -2.18 11.09 14.13
C ARG A 288 -0.99 10.77 13.22
N PHE A 289 -0.42 11.81 12.60
CA PHE A 289 0.72 11.73 11.68
C PHE A 289 1.90 12.59 12.19
N PRO A 290 3.13 12.32 11.75
CA PRO A 290 4.30 13.10 12.19
C PRO A 290 4.18 14.58 11.83
N SER A 291 4.75 15.42 12.70
CA SER A 291 4.78 16.88 12.52
C SER A 291 6.07 17.39 11.87
N ARG A 292 7.07 16.52 11.72
CA ARG A 292 8.39 16.77 11.12
C ARG A 292 8.88 15.53 10.43
#